data_AF-A0AAU9ITJ7-F1
#
_entry.id   AF-A0AAU9ITJ7-F1
#
_cell.length_a   1.000
_cell.length_b   1.000
_cell.length_c   1.000
_cell.angle_alpha   90.00
_cell.angle_beta   90.00
_cell.angle_gamma   90.00
#
_symmetry.space_group_name_H-M   'P 1'
#
loop_
_entity.id
_entity.type
_entity.pdbx_description
1 polymer ?
#
loop_
_entity_poly.entity_id
_entity_poly.type
_entity_poly.pdbx_seq_one_letter_code
_entity_poly.pdbx_strand_id
1 'polypeptide(L)'
;MGCLWSRNKWEQEERLVLDSENCLKLNKKHCKKIVSVFHRMTKLFHLNLTQFESALRELKIETDEETMKFFELFKEDPNDSYFFNNLEVKPNLKGEEYLYSVKKLSVLAIFFGKGNTEEKINALFNIYDIDLSKRLSLTELGVMLKDIGEISLHHLPRLATVKYPNKMSEIMKYSKCLSKMEEGLIEYFKYLICGFRVREITLHEFVEAFEQDELQIILNAAEIRNFAIRAYEDALIQKIERKKETNLDSDDIQEITLERRHTTWNKRKIRKKFNKKKTADVQV
;
A
#
# COMPACT_ATOMS: atom_id res chain seq x y z
N MET A 1 14.31 -15.38 32.49
CA MET A 1 13.71 -14.21 31.81
C MET A 1 13.76 -14.46 30.31
N GLY A 2 12.68 -15.03 29.74
CA GLY A 2 12.57 -15.24 28.29
C GLY A 2 12.00 -13.98 27.65
N CYS A 3 12.74 -13.37 26.72
CA CYS A 3 12.28 -12.19 26.00
C CYS A 3 11.10 -12.60 25.09
N LEU A 4 9.88 -12.21 25.45
CA LEU A 4 8.64 -12.57 24.73
C LEU A 4 8.58 -12.01 23.29
N TRP A 5 9.60 -11.25 22.88
CA TRP A 5 9.71 -10.58 21.58
C TRP A 5 10.57 -11.35 20.57
N SER A 6 11.18 -12.49 20.95
CA SER A 6 12.25 -13.10 20.15
C SER A 6 11.82 -13.98 18.97
N ARG A 7 10.55 -13.98 18.55
CA ARG A 7 10.12 -14.64 17.30
C ARG A 7 8.98 -13.86 16.66
N ASN A 8 9.30 -12.85 15.84
CA ASN A 8 8.35 -12.41 14.83
C ASN A 8 8.06 -13.62 13.94
N LYS A 9 6.82 -14.12 13.99
CA LYS A 9 6.41 -15.36 13.33
C LYS A 9 6.74 -15.36 11.84
N TRP A 10 6.73 -14.19 11.22
CA TRP A 10 6.84 -13.98 9.78
C TRP A 10 8.21 -13.45 9.34
N GLU A 11 9.21 -13.47 10.23
CA GLU A 11 10.54 -12.92 9.94
C GLU A 11 11.22 -13.62 8.76
N GLN A 12 11.05 -14.94 8.64
CA GLN A 12 11.67 -15.71 7.55
C GLN A 12 11.01 -15.38 6.21
N GLU A 13 9.69 -15.33 6.15
CA GLU A 13 8.94 -14.99 4.95
C GLU A 13 9.23 -13.55 4.50
N GLU A 14 9.30 -12.59 5.43
CA GLU A 14 9.65 -11.21 5.10
C GLU A 14 11.06 -11.10 4.52
N ARG A 15 12.03 -11.84 5.06
CA ARG A 15 13.39 -11.89 4.48
C ARG A 15 13.39 -12.42 3.04
N LEU A 16 12.61 -13.47 2.76
CA LEU A 16 12.47 -13.98 1.39
C LEU A 16 11.86 -12.94 0.44
N VAL A 17 10.88 -12.15 0.91
CA VAL A 17 10.30 -11.06 0.12
C VAL A 17 11.35 -9.99 -0.16
N LEU A 18 12.05 -9.49 0.87
CA LEU A 18 13.13 -8.50 0.71
C LEU A 18 14.24 -8.97 -0.23
N ASP A 19 14.66 -10.24 -0.10
CA ASP A 19 15.67 -10.82 -0.97
C ASP A 19 15.21 -10.90 -2.44
N SER A 20 13.91 -11.07 -2.68
CA SER A 20 13.32 -11.09 -4.02
C SER A 20 13.22 -9.70 -4.66
N GLU A 21 12.94 -8.66 -3.85
CA GLU A 21 12.83 -7.27 -4.31
C GLU A 21 14.13 -6.75 -4.95
N ASN A 22 15.29 -7.21 -4.45
CA ASN A 22 16.59 -6.84 -4.98
C ASN A 22 16.81 -7.26 -6.45
N CYS A 23 16.04 -8.23 -6.97
CA CYS A 23 16.11 -8.64 -8.38
C CYS A 23 15.59 -7.57 -9.34
N LEU A 24 14.72 -6.66 -8.88
CA LEU A 24 14.10 -5.65 -9.75
C LEU A 24 15.08 -4.59 -10.27
N LYS A 25 16.26 -4.46 -9.65
CA LYS A 25 17.35 -3.53 -10.04
C LYS A 25 16.94 -2.06 -10.19
N LEU A 26 15.77 -1.65 -9.67
CA LEU A 26 15.24 -0.28 -9.75
C LEU A 26 16.04 0.72 -8.89
N ASN A 27 16.69 0.24 -7.84
CA ASN A 27 17.54 1.01 -6.92
C ASN A 27 18.75 1.68 -7.58
N LYS A 28 19.07 1.34 -8.82
CA LYS A 28 20.14 1.99 -9.60
C LYS A 28 19.71 3.30 -10.24
N LYS A 29 18.41 3.61 -10.29
CA LYS A 29 17.85 4.76 -11.01
C LYS A 29 17.07 5.66 -10.06
N HIS A 30 16.96 6.94 -10.42
CA HIS A 30 16.14 7.90 -9.69
C HIS A 30 14.65 7.64 -9.95
N CYS A 31 13.81 7.64 -8.91
CA CYS A 31 12.37 7.36 -9.01
C CYS A 31 11.69 8.28 -10.03
N LYS A 32 11.91 9.61 -9.94
CA LYS A 32 11.44 10.61 -10.91
C LYS A 32 11.77 10.27 -12.36
N LYS A 33 12.97 9.73 -12.64
CA LYS A 33 13.35 9.36 -14.02
C LYS A 33 12.56 8.13 -14.48
N ILE A 34 12.38 7.12 -13.63
CA ILE A 34 11.58 5.93 -13.95
C ILE A 34 10.13 6.34 -14.24
N VAL A 35 9.51 7.09 -13.31
CA VAL A 35 8.13 7.60 -13.43
C VAL A 35 7.96 8.41 -14.71
N SER A 36 8.87 9.35 -14.99
CA SER A 36 8.84 10.18 -16.20
C SER A 36 8.88 9.34 -17.49
N VAL A 37 9.70 8.29 -17.54
CA VAL A 37 9.76 7.41 -18.71
C VAL A 37 8.44 6.66 -18.90
N PHE A 38 7.88 6.06 -17.85
CA PHE A 38 6.60 5.35 -17.97
C PHE A 38 5.45 6.28 -18.40
N HIS A 39 5.34 7.47 -17.78
CA HIS A 39 4.30 8.43 -18.14
C HIS A 39 4.44 8.96 -19.57
N ARG A 40 5.67 9.15 -20.09
CA ARG A 40 5.87 9.60 -21.48
C ARG A 40 5.49 8.55 -22.52
N MET A 41 5.56 7.26 -22.17
CA MET A 41 5.25 6.16 -23.08
C MET A 41 3.74 5.86 -23.17
N THR A 42 2.90 6.51 -22.36
CA THR A 42 1.45 6.31 -22.34
C THR A 42 0.67 7.59 -22.66
N LYS A 43 -0.58 7.41 -23.11
CA LYS A 43 -1.58 8.49 -23.19
C LYS A 43 -2.70 8.35 -22.15
N LEU A 44 -2.92 7.15 -21.61
CA LEU A 44 -4.08 6.78 -20.79
C LEU A 44 -3.68 5.99 -19.53
N PHE A 45 -2.50 6.29 -18.97
CA PHE A 45 -1.96 5.62 -17.78
C PHE A 45 -1.77 4.10 -17.90
N HIS A 46 -1.81 3.55 -19.12
CA HIS A 46 -1.58 2.14 -19.41
C HIS A 46 -0.58 1.98 -20.56
N LEU A 47 0.26 0.95 -20.49
CA LEU A 47 1.22 0.59 -21.53
C LEU A 47 0.86 -0.78 -22.10
N ASN A 48 0.88 -0.91 -23.43
CA ASN A 48 0.95 -2.23 -24.04
C ASN A 48 2.36 -2.83 -23.89
N LEU A 49 2.52 -4.11 -24.23
CA LEU A 49 3.80 -4.82 -24.09
C LEU A 49 4.96 -4.08 -24.80
N THR A 50 4.75 -3.65 -26.05
CA THR A 50 5.78 -2.96 -26.84
C THR A 50 6.22 -1.64 -26.20
N GLN A 51 5.27 -0.85 -25.69
CA GLN A 51 5.56 0.39 -24.96
C GLN A 51 6.30 0.12 -23.64
N PHE A 52 5.86 -0.91 -22.91
CA PHE A 52 6.48 -1.31 -21.65
C PHE A 52 7.94 -1.77 -21.84
N GLU A 53 8.20 -2.67 -22.79
CA GLU A 53 9.55 -3.10 -23.15
C GLU A 53 10.43 -1.94 -23.62
N SER A 54 9.86 -0.99 -24.37
CA SER A 54 10.58 0.21 -24.79
C SER A 54 10.97 1.09 -23.61
N ALA A 55 10.07 1.25 -22.62
CA ALA A 55 10.36 1.96 -21.39
C ALA A 55 11.49 1.29 -20.58
N LEU A 56 11.44 -0.03 -20.42
CA LEU A 56 12.48 -0.80 -19.73
C LEU A 56 13.84 -0.68 -20.42
N ARG A 57 13.85 -0.75 -21.76
CA ARG A 57 15.07 -0.57 -22.57
C ARG A 57 15.66 0.83 -22.39
N GLU A 58 14.84 1.88 -22.42
CA GLU A 58 15.32 3.24 -22.16
C GLU A 58 15.91 3.38 -20.75
N LEU A 59 15.26 2.79 -19.76
CA LEU A 59 15.74 2.80 -18.38
C LEU A 59 16.99 1.94 -18.17
N LYS A 60 17.35 1.10 -19.16
CA LYS A 60 18.41 0.09 -19.07
C LYS A 60 18.16 -0.86 -17.90
N ILE A 61 16.91 -1.29 -17.73
CA ILE A 61 16.52 -2.32 -16.76
C ILE A 61 16.61 -3.65 -17.49
N GLU A 62 17.55 -4.48 -17.07
CA GLU A 62 17.67 -5.85 -17.54
C GLU A 62 16.53 -6.68 -16.94
N THR A 63 15.77 -7.35 -17.79
CA THR A 63 14.69 -8.24 -17.39
C THR A 63 15.05 -9.67 -17.75
N ASP A 64 15.12 -10.54 -16.74
CA ASP A 64 15.07 -11.98 -16.92
C ASP A 64 13.61 -12.48 -16.94
N GLU A 65 13.42 -13.78 -17.18
CA GLU A 65 12.10 -14.40 -17.25
C GLU A 65 11.30 -14.24 -15.94
N GLU A 66 11.97 -14.34 -14.79
CA GLU A 66 11.34 -14.18 -13.47
C GLU A 66 10.85 -12.75 -13.25
N THR A 67 11.67 -11.76 -13.62
CA THR A 67 11.33 -10.34 -13.54
C THR A 67 10.17 -10.00 -14.47
N MET A 68 10.13 -10.58 -15.68
CA MET A 68 8.98 -10.40 -16.59
C MET A 68 7.70 -11.02 -16.00
N LYS A 69 7.76 -12.24 -15.44
CA LYS A 69 6.60 -12.86 -14.76
C LYS A 69 6.08 -12.02 -13.61
N PHE A 70 6.94 -11.27 -12.93
CA PHE A 70 6.52 -10.32 -11.92
C PHE A 70 5.84 -9.09 -12.52
N PHE A 71 6.38 -8.53 -13.60
CA PHE A 71 5.74 -7.38 -14.26
C PHE A 71 4.36 -7.72 -14.83
N GLU A 72 4.12 -8.96 -15.22
CA GLU A 72 2.77 -9.44 -15.61
C GLU A 72 1.72 -9.24 -14.49
N LEU A 73 2.13 -9.11 -13.22
CA LEU A 73 1.21 -8.80 -12.11
C LEU A 73 0.65 -7.37 -12.17
N PHE A 74 1.28 -6.49 -12.94
CA PHE A 74 0.87 -5.10 -13.12
C PHE A 74 -0.06 -4.92 -14.31
N LYS A 75 -0.36 -6.01 -15.03
CA LYS A 75 -1.35 -6.01 -16.10
C LYS A 75 -2.76 -6.00 -15.50
N GLU A 76 -3.58 -5.08 -15.95
CA GLU A 76 -4.99 -4.98 -15.58
C GLU A 76 -5.83 -4.70 -16.83
N ASP A 77 -7.10 -5.09 -16.81
CA ASP A 77 -8.05 -4.63 -17.83
C ASP A 77 -8.33 -3.15 -17.55
N PRO A 78 -8.06 -2.23 -18.50
CA PRO A 78 -8.35 -0.81 -18.31
C PRO A 78 -9.82 -0.56 -17.93
N ASN A 79 -10.76 -1.32 -18.47
CA ASN A 79 -12.19 -1.15 -18.19
C ASN A 79 -12.55 -1.57 -16.76
N ASP A 80 -11.83 -2.54 -16.19
CA ASP A 80 -12.03 -3.01 -14.82
C ASP A 80 -11.10 -2.31 -13.82
N SER A 81 -10.15 -1.51 -14.31
CA SER A 81 -9.24 -0.79 -13.44
C SER A 81 -10.03 0.06 -12.44
N TYR A 82 -9.67 -0.06 -11.17
CA TYR A 82 -10.31 0.71 -10.11
C TYR A 82 -10.21 2.21 -10.39
N PHE A 83 -9.16 2.62 -11.08
CA PHE A 83 -8.97 3.97 -11.57
C PHE A 83 -10.11 4.46 -12.47
N PHE A 84 -10.35 3.81 -13.61
CA PHE A 84 -11.36 4.27 -14.57
C PHE A 84 -12.80 4.11 -14.06
N ASN A 85 -13.05 3.06 -13.27
CA ASN A 85 -14.35 2.84 -12.66
C ASN A 85 -14.79 3.96 -11.71
N ASN A 86 -13.85 4.64 -11.04
CA ASN A 86 -14.16 5.70 -10.09
C ASN A 86 -14.16 7.12 -10.69
N LEU A 87 -13.68 7.29 -11.93
CA LEU A 87 -13.61 8.61 -12.59
C LEU A 87 -14.72 8.84 -13.61
N GLU A 88 -15.63 7.87 -13.77
CA GLU A 88 -16.68 7.88 -14.81
C GLU A 88 -16.13 8.01 -16.25
N VAL A 89 -14.81 7.85 -16.44
CA VAL A 89 -14.15 7.84 -17.74
C VAL A 89 -14.00 6.38 -18.18
N LYS A 90 -14.82 5.94 -19.13
CA LYS A 90 -14.62 4.64 -19.77
C LYS A 90 -13.68 4.79 -20.98
N PRO A 91 -12.45 4.28 -20.92
CA PRO A 91 -11.60 4.25 -22.10
C PRO A 91 -12.26 3.30 -23.11
N ASN A 92 -12.73 3.82 -24.24
CA ASN A 92 -13.35 3.00 -25.29
C ASN A 92 -12.28 2.22 -26.08
N LEU A 93 -11.45 1.46 -25.37
CA LEU A 93 -10.40 0.61 -25.91
C LEU A 93 -11.06 -0.68 -26.41
N LYS A 94 -11.60 -0.63 -27.63
CA LYS A 94 -12.17 -1.80 -28.29
C LYS A 94 -11.05 -2.77 -28.65
N GLY A 95 -11.04 -3.94 -28.00
CA GLY A 95 -10.25 -5.09 -28.43
C GLY A 95 -8.85 -5.21 -27.83
N GLU A 96 -8.53 -4.54 -26.72
CA GLU A 96 -7.21 -4.67 -26.09
C GLU A 96 -7.17 -5.63 -24.89
N GLU A 97 -6.07 -6.37 -24.89
CA GLU A 97 -5.55 -7.28 -23.87
C GLU A 97 -5.29 -6.55 -22.54
N TYR A 98 -5.03 -7.29 -21.47
CA TYR A 98 -4.60 -6.70 -20.21
C TYR A 98 -3.35 -5.82 -20.42
N LEU A 99 -3.41 -4.55 -19.97
CA LEU A 99 -2.35 -3.56 -20.15
C LEU A 99 -1.62 -3.26 -18.85
N TYR A 100 -0.36 -2.86 -18.93
CA TYR A 100 0.44 -2.52 -17.76
C TYR A 100 0.05 -1.18 -17.15
N SER A 101 -0.34 -1.17 -15.88
CA SER A 101 -0.73 0.02 -15.13
C SER A 101 0.47 0.93 -14.83
N VAL A 102 0.53 2.11 -15.46
CA VAL A 102 1.62 3.08 -15.24
C VAL A 102 1.65 3.59 -13.80
N LYS A 103 0.48 3.69 -13.16
CA LYS A 103 0.39 4.14 -11.77
C LYS A 103 1.05 3.15 -10.83
N LYS A 104 0.66 1.86 -10.92
CA LYS A 104 1.26 0.81 -10.10
C LYS A 104 2.77 0.65 -10.37
N LEU A 105 3.19 0.70 -11.63
CA LEU A 105 4.62 0.71 -11.99
C LEU A 105 5.36 1.93 -11.43
N SER A 106 4.71 3.08 -11.35
CA SER A 106 5.28 4.30 -10.78
C SER A 106 5.37 4.25 -9.26
N VAL A 107 4.40 3.64 -8.57
CA VAL A 107 4.50 3.36 -7.12
C VAL A 107 5.64 2.39 -6.84
N LEU A 108 5.81 1.33 -7.65
CA LEU A 108 6.96 0.43 -7.56
C LEU A 108 8.29 1.20 -7.71
N ALA A 109 8.34 2.14 -8.65
CA ALA A 109 9.50 3.02 -8.84
C ALA A 109 9.76 3.95 -7.65
N ILE A 110 8.72 4.38 -6.93
CA ILE A 110 8.85 5.19 -5.71
C ILE A 110 9.42 4.36 -4.56
N PHE A 111 8.98 3.11 -4.39
CA PHE A 111 9.54 2.23 -3.37
C PHE A 111 11.04 2.02 -3.58
N PHE A 112 11.41 1.55 -4.76
CA PHE A 112 12.76 1.02 -4.99
C PHE A 112 13.72 2.01 -5.65
N GLY A 113 13.23 3.08 -6.28
CA GLY A 113 14.07 4.10 -6.91
C GLY A 113 14.76 5.00 -5.88
N LYS A 114 15.90 5.57 -6.29
CA LYS A 114 16.59 6.63 -5.54
C LYS A 114 15.77 7.92 -5.54
N GLY A 115 15.93 8.72 -4.50
CA GLY A 115 15.26 10.00 -4.31
C GLY A 115 15.08 10.23 -2.82
N ASN A 116 15.09 11.48 -2.40
CA ASN A 116 14.82 11.80 -1.00
C ASN A 116 13.32 11.64 -0.69
N THR A 117 12.96 11.70 0.60
CA THR A 117 11.58 11.55 1.08
C THR A 117 10.63 12.54 0.41
N GLU A 118 10.97 13.82 0.39
CA GLU A 118 10.16 14.89 -0.22
C GLU A 118 9.92 14.64 -1.72
N GLU A 119 10.94 14.21 -2.46
CA GLU A 119 10.82 13.89 -3.88
C GLU A 119 9.88 12.73 -4.13
N LYS A 120 9.90 11.70 -3.28
CA LYS A 120 9.02 10.55 -3.36
C LYS A 120 7.56 10.92 -3.05
N ILE A 121 7.34 11.76 -2.04
CA ILE A 121 6.00 12.27 -1.68
C ILE A 121 5.43 13.10 -2.82
N ASN A 122 6.21 14.04 -3.36
CA ASN A 122 5.80 14.85 -4.51
C ASN A 122 5.52 13.99 -5.74
N ALA A 123 6.35 12.99 -6.02
CA ALA A 123 6.10 12.07 -7.14
C ALA A 123 4.79 11.30 -6.94
N LEU A 124 4.55 10.78 -5.72
CA LEU A 124 3.32 10.05 -5.39
C LEU A 124 2.09 10.93 -5.60
N PHE A 125 2.09 12.17 -5.10
CA PHE A 125 1.00 13.11 -5.31
C PHE A 125 0.72 13.33 -6.81
N ASN A 126 1.74 13.67 -7.58
CA ASN A 126 1.59 14.01 -9.00
C ASN A 126 1.13 12.83 -9.88
N ILE A 127 1.36 11.57 -9.47
CA ILE A 127 0.85 10.39 -10.20
C ILE A 127 -0.68 10.28 -10.08
N TYR A 128 -1.23 10.73 -8.96
CA TYR A 128 -2.65 10.59 -8.64
C TYR A 128 -3.45 11.89 -8.73
N ASP A 129 -2.81 13.05 -8.88
CA ASP A 129 -3.42 14.33 -9.29
C ASP A 129 -3.68 14.30 -10.80
N ILE A 130 -4.78 13.66 -11.20
CA ILE A 130 -5.02 13.27 -12.61
C ILE A 130 -5.34 14.48 -13.47
N ASP A 131 -6.14 15.37 -12.91
CA ASP A 131 -6.62 16.59 -13.57
C ASP A 131 -5.64 17.76 -13.45
N LEU A 132 -4.48 17.52 -12.82
CA LEU A 132 -3.44 18.51 -12.55
C LEU A 132 -3.97 19.71 -11.74
N SER A 133 -5.02 19.49 -10.94
CA SER A 133 -5.65 20.49 -10.09
C SER A 133 -4.79 20.93 -8.91
N LYS A 134 -3.67 20.24 -8.66
CA LYS A 134 -2.84 20.38 -7.45
C LYS A 134 -3.59 20.02 -6.18
N ARG A 135 -4.60 19.17 -6.33
CA ARG A 135 -5.45 18.65 -5.26
C ARG A 135 -5.66 17.16 -5.49
N LEU A 136 -5.78 16.40 -4.40
CA LEU A 136 -6.23 15.02 -4.45
C LEU A 136 -7.60 14.95 -3.82
N SER A 137 -8.58 14.48 -4.58
CA SER A 137 -9.87 14.05 -4.07
C SER A 137 -9.70 12.83 -3.15
N LEU A 138 -10.69 12.58 -2.27
CA LEU A 138 -10.73 11.36 -1.46
C LEU A 138 -10.72 10.08 -2.30
N THR A 139 -11.29 10.14 -3.50
CA THR A 139 -11.29 9.05 -4.47
C THR A 139 -9.88 8.77 -4.97
N GLU A 140 -9.17 9.79 -5.48
CA GLU A 140 -7.78 9.65 -5.95
C GLU A 140 -6.85 9.14 -4.84
N LEU A 141 -7.01 9.67 -3.62
CA LEU A 141 -6.27 9.21 -2.46
C LEU A 141 -6.59 7.74 -2.13
N GLY A 142 -7.85 7.32 -2.29
CA GLY A 142 -8.25 5.93 -2.13
C GLY A 142 -7.62 5.00 -3.16
N VAL A 143 -7.58 5.41 -4.43
CA VAL A 143 -6.89 4.66 -5.49
C VAL A 143 -5.39 4.57 -5.18
N MET A 144 -4.76 5.67 -4.77
CA MET A 144 -3.34 5.72 -4.39
C MET A 144 -3.01 4.70 -3.29
N LEU A 145 -3.74 4.74 -2.18
CA LEU A 145 -3.49 3.86 -1.04
C LEU A 145 -3.80 2.39 -1.37
N LYS A 146 -4.79 2.14 -2.24
CA LYS A 146 -5.09 0.80 -2.74
C LYS A 146 -3.94 0.25 -3.57
N ASP A 147 -3.41 1.00 -4.53
CA ASP A 147 -2.28 0.55 -5.36
C ASP A 147 -1.02 0.29 -4.51
N ILE A 148 -0.75 1.17 -3.53
CA ILE A 148 0.33 0.99 -2.55
C ILE A 148 0.16 -0.30 -1.75
N GLY A 149 -1.04 -0.54 -1.21
CA GLY A 149 -1.39 -1.76 -0.52
C GLY A 149 -1.25 -2.98 -1.42
N GLU A 150 -1.72 -2.89 -2.66
CA GLU A 150 -1.75 -4.01 -3.59
C GLU A 150 -0.33 -4.50 -3.93
N ILE A 151 0.54 -3.55 -4.27
CA ILE A 151 1.96 -3.83 -4.57
C ILE A 151 2.65 -4.40 -3.33
N SER A 152 2.50 -3.74 -2.18
CA SER A 152 3.24 -4.09 -0.97
C SER A 152 2.81 -5.43 -0.36
N LEU A 153 1.50 -5.70 -0.33
CA LEU A 153 0.90 -6.81 0.40
C LEU A 153 0.63 -8.05 -0.47
N HIS A 154 0.54 -7.89 -1.79
CA HIS A 154 0.27 -9.00 -2.72
C HIS A 154 1.35 -9.19 -3.78
N HIS A 155 1.67 -8.17 -4.59
CA HIS A 155 2.58 -8.37 -5.72
C HIS A 155 4.00 -8.73 -5.26
N LEU A 156 4.55 -8.02 -4.28
CA LEU A 156 5.92 -8.29 -3.78
C LEU A 156 6.03 -9.65 -3.07
N PRO A 157 5.09 -10.07 -2.20
CA PRO A 157 5.06 -11.45 -1.74
C PRO A 157 4.94 -12.49 -2.88
N ARG A 158 4.17 -12.19 -3.93
CA ARG A 158 4.06 -13.08 -5.09
C ARG A 158 5.37 -13.18 -5.89
N LEU A 159 6.15 -12.11 -6.00
CA LEU A 159 7.51 -12.16 -6.56
C LEU A 159 8.37 -13.21 -5.83
N ALA A 160 8.31 -13.22 -4.50
CA ALA A 160 9.05 -14.19 -3.70
C ALA A 160 8.62 -15.64 -3.97
N THR A 161 7.34 -15.89 -4.30
CA THR A 161 6.88 -17.24 -4.70
C THR A 161 7.46 -17.70 -6.04
N VAL A 162 7.74 -16.77 -6.96
CA VAL A 162 8.39 -17.07 -8.24
C VAL A 162 9.85 -17.45 -8.01
N LYS A 163 10.55 -16.68 -7.17
CA LYS A 163 11.97 -16.89 -6.86
C LYS A 163 12.24 -18.08 -5.93
N TYR A 164 11.32 -18.37 -5.02
CA TYR A 164 11.45 -19.43 -4.01
C TYR A 164 10.26 -20.41 -4.07
N PRO A 165 10.13 -21.20 -5.16
CA PRO A 165 8.98 -22.08 -5.36
C PRO A 165 8.85 -23.15 -4.26
N ASN A 166 9.95 -23.58 -3.66
CA ASN A 166 9.98 -24.51 -2.52
C ASN A 166 9.43 -23.93 -1.21
N LYS A 167 9.23 -22.60 -1.14
CA LYS A 167 8.67 -21.86 0.01
C LYS A 167 7.33 -21.20 -0.31
N MET A 168 6.73 -21.55 -1.45
CA MET A 168 5.48 -20.97 -1.92
C MET A 168 4.35 -21.07 -0.89
N SER A 169 4.20 -22.20 -0.19
CA SER A 169 3.11 -22.39 0.78
C SER A 169 3.21 -21.42 1.96
N GLU A 170 4.42 -21.23 2.50
CA GLU A 170 4.72 -20.33 3.61
C GLU A 170 4.52 -18.87 3.20
N ILE A 171 5.05 -18.48 2.04
CA ILE A 171 4.90 -17.12 1.50
C ILE A 171 3.42 -16.80 1.20
N MET A 172 2.64 -17.77 0.68
CA MET A 172 1.21 -17.56 0.44
C MET A 172 0.40 -17.44 1.75
N LYS A 173 0.78 -18.16 2.80
CA LYS A 173 0.18 -17.98 4.14
C LYS A 173 0.51 -16.60 4.71
N TYR A 174 1.73 -16.13 4.50
CA TYR A 174 2.17 -14.80 4.87
C TYR A 174 1.39 -13.72 4.12
N SER A 175 1.32 -13.79 2.79
CA SER A 175 0.55 -12.85 1.96
C SER A 175 -0.92 -12.83 2.38
N LYS A 176 -1.57 -13.98 2.57
CA LYS A 176 -2.95 -14.05 3.08
C LYS A 176 -3.13 -13.39 4.46
N CYS A 177 -2.10 -13.38 5.30
CA CYS A 177 -2.12 -12.66 6.57
C CYS A 177 -2.14 -11.15 6.34
N LEU A 178 -1.27 -10.65 5.47
CA LEU A 178 -1.17 -9.24 5.09
C LEU A 178 -2.47 -8.73 4.46
N SER A 179 -3.06 -9.47 3.52
CA SER A 179 -4.28 -9.09 2.80
C SER A 179 -5.47 -8.81 3.72
N LYS A 180 -5.55 -9.50 4.87
CA LYS A 180 -6.65 -9.27 5.84
C LYS A 180 -6.64 -7.88 6.46
N MET A 181 -5.51 -7.17 6.39
CA MET A 181 -5.35 -5.84 6.95
C MET A 181 -5.51 -4.74 5.91
N GLU A 182 -5.48 -5.05 4.62
CA GLU A 182 -5.42 -4.08 3.52
C GLU A 182 -6.49 -2.98 3.62
N GLU A 183 -7.78 -3.34 3.66
CA GLU A 183 -8.86 -2.35 3.78
C GLU A 183 -8.74 -1.48 5.03
N GLY A 184 -8.36 -2.09 6.16
CA GLY A 184 -8.17 -1.37 7.41
C GLY A 184 -7.01 -0.38 7.35
N LEU A 185 -5.93 -0.73 6.64
CA LEU A 185 -4.78 0.16 6.43
C LEU A 185 -5.12 1.32 5.50
N ILE A 186 -5.86 1.05 4.42
CA ILE A 186 -6.32 2.10 3.50
C ILE A 186 -7.14 3.13 4.28
N GLU A 187 -8.15 2.71 5.03
CA GLU A 187 -8.99 3.63 5.81
C GLU A 187 -8.21 4.35 6.91
N TYR A 188 -7.22 3.68 7.50
CA TYR A 188 -6.33 4.27 8.48
C TYR A 188 -5.48 5.41 7.92
N PHE A 189 -4.78 5.15 6.81
CA PHE A 189 -3.92 6.14 6.18
C PHE A 189 -4.72 7.28 5.53
N LYS A 190 -5.90 6.99 4.94
CA LYS A 190 -6.85 8.03 4.53
C LYS A 190 -7.18 8.97 5.69
N TYR A 191 -7.51 8.41 6.86
CA TYR A 191 -7.82 9.22 8.04
C TYR A 191 -6.60 10.02 8.53
N LEU A 192 -5.39 9.47 8.50
CA LEU A 192 -4.19 10.21 8.91
C LEU A 192 -3.89 11.39 7.96
N ILE A 193 -4.09 11.20 6.66
CA ILE A 193 -3.80 12.22 5.64
C ILE A 193 -4.89 13.31 5.64
N CYS A 194 -6.17 12.93 5.60
CA CYS A 194 -7.27 13.89 5.48
C CYS A 194 -7.85 14.36 6.83
N GLY A 195 -7.59 13.65 7.93
CA GLY A 195 -8.23 13.89 9.21
C GLY A 195 -9.75 13.81 9.11
N PHE A 196 -10.44 14.87 9.53
CA PHE A 196 -11.89 15.01 9.43
C PHE A 196 -12.34 15.81 8.19
N ARG A 197 -11.42 16.15 7.27
CA ARG A 197 -11.74 16.93 6.07
C ARG A 197 -12.49 16.06 5.06
N VAL A 198 -13.45 16.67 4.36
CA VAL A 198 -14.52 15.92 3.68
C VAL A 198 -14.31 15.79 2.17
N ARG A 199 -13.38 16.52 1.53
CA ARG A 199 -13.37 16.60 0.06
C ARG A 199 -12.02 16.36 -0.61
N GLU A 200 -11.01 17.15 -0.26
CA GLU A 200 -9.74 17.17 -1.00
C GLU A 200 -8.57 17.61 -0.12
N ILE A 201 -7.36 17.31 -0.56
CA ILE A 201 -6.09 17.74 0.06
C ILE A 201 -5.18 18.37 -1.00
N THR A 202 -4.64 19.55 -0.72
CA THR A 202 -3.68 20.21 -1.61
C THR A 202 -2.30 19.53 -1.53
N LEU A 203 -1.42 19.79 -2.51
CA LEU A 203 -0.05 19.28 -2.46
C LEU A 203 0.69 19.68 -1.18
N HIS A 204 0.54 20.94 -0.75
CA HIS A 204 1.21 21.43 0.46
C HIS A 204 0.75 20.68 1.71
N GLU A 205 -0.57 20.54 1.89
CA GLU A 205 -1.15 19.81 3.03
C GLU A 205 -0.79 18.32 3.00
N PHE A 206 -0.69 17.72 1.80
CA PHE A 206 -0.24 16.35 1.63
C PHE A 206 1.21 16.18 2.06
N VAL A 207 2.11 17.10 1.68
CA VAL A 207 3.50 17.09 2.12
C VAL A 207 3.60 17.28 3.64
N GLU A 208 2.87 18.24 4.21
CA GLU A 208 2.80 18.46 5.67
C GLU A 208 2.30 17.22 6.42
N ALA A 209 1.33 16.47 5.87
CA ALA A 209 0.86 15.24 6.51
C ALA A 209 2.00 14.22 6.68
N PHE A 210 2.92 14.14 5.73
CA PHE A 210 4.07 13.22 5.76
C PHE A 210 5.21 13.64 6.70
N GLU A 211 5.12 14.81 7.34
CA GLU A 211 5.98 15.15 8.48
C GLU A 211 5.71 14.21 9.68
N GLN A 212 4.56 13.53 9.70
CA GLN A 212 4.28 12.47 10.66
C GLN A 212 5.05 11.19 10.29
N ASP A 213 5.95 10.72 11.16
CA ASP A 213 6.72 9.47 10.97
C ASP A 213 5.84 8.27 10.58
N GLU A 214 4.62 8.20 11.13
CA GLU A 214 3.67 7.11 10.86
C GLU A 214 3.19 7.07 9.40
N LEU A 215 3.19 8.21 8.70
CA LEU A 215 2.85 8.28 7.27
C LEU A 215 4.05 8.00 6.36
N GLN A 216 5.29 8.18 6.84
CA GLN A 216 6.48 7.85 6.03
C GLN A 216 6.57 6.36 5.69
N ILE A 217 5.94 5.50 6.50
CA ILE A 217 5.76 4.07 6.25
C ILE A 217 5.22 3.82 4.83
N ILE A 218 4.35 4.70 4.32
CA ILE A 218 3.73 4.58 2.99
C ILE A 218 4.76 4.58 1.86
N LEU A 219 5.97 5.10 2.07
CA LEU A 219 7.01 5.20 1.05
C LEU A 219 7.92 3.96 1.00
N ASN A 220 7.69 2.97 1.87
CA ASN A 220 8.51 1.77 1.97
C ASN A 220 7.63 0.51 2.09
N ALA A 221 7.67 -0.33 1.06
CA ALA A 221 6.86 -1.55 0.98
C ALA A 221 7.07 -2.49 2.18
N ALA A 222 8.31 -2.64 2.66
CA ALA A 222 8.62 -3.49 3.81
C ALA A 222 8.04 -2.94 5.11
N GLU A 223 8.06 -1.61 5.29
CA GLU A 223 7.47 -0.99 6.46
C GLU A 223 5.95 -1.12 6.47
N ILE A 224 5.30 -1.02 5.30
CA ILE A 224 3.85 -1.27 5.16
C ILE A 224 3.53 -2.71 5.58
N ARG A 225 4.28 -3.71 5.08
CA ARG A 225 4.08 -5.12 5.48
C ARG A 225 4.29 -5.32 6.98
N ASN A 226 5.38 -4.78 7.54
CA ASN A 226 5.65 -4.85 8.98
C ASN A 226 4.56 -4.17 9.82
N PHE A 227 4.02 -3.05 9.35
CA PHE A 227 2.88 -2.39 9.98
C PHE A 227 1.62 -3.26 9.92
N ALA A 228 1.34 -3.90 8.77
CA ALA A 228 0.23 -4.82 8.59
C ALA A 228 0.32 -6.03 9.54
N ILE A 229 1.49 -6.65 9.69
CA ILE A 229 1.71 -7.78 10.61
C ILE A 229 1.40 -7.37 12.05
N ARG A 230 1.98 -6.25 12.52
CA ARG A 230 1.75 -5.76 13.88
C ARG A 230 0.27 -5.48 14.12
N ALA A 231 -0.41 -4.84 13.17
CA ALA A 231 -1.84 -4.56 13.27
C ALA A 231 -2.68 -5.85 13.31
N TYR A 232 -2.29 -6.89 12.56
CA TYR A 232 -2.94 -8.21 12.59
C TYR A 232 -2.73 -8.92 13.94
N GLU A 233 -1.52 -8.93 14.47
CA GLU A 233 -1.19 -9.53 15.76
C GLU A 233 -1.94 -8.84 16.90
N ASP A 234 -1.98 -7.51 16.92
CA ASP A 234 -2.77 -6.72 17.86
C ASP A 234 -4.26 -7.09 17.79
N ALA A 235 -4.81 -7.25 16.58
CA ALA A 235 -6.21 -7.64 16.39
C ALA A 235 -6.50 -9.05 16.90
N LEU A 236 -5.55 -9.99 16.76
CA LEU A 236 -5.66 -11.34 17.32
C LEU A 236 -5.63 -11.33 18.85
N ILE A 237 -4.72 -10.57 19.46
CA ILE A 237 -4.63 -10.43 20.92
C ILE A 237 -5.94 -9.89 21.48
N GLN A 238 -6.47 -8.81 20.90
CA GLN A 238 -7.75 -8.24 21.32
C GLN A 238 -8.92 -9.21 21.17
N LYS A 239 -8.91 -10.07 20.14
CA LYS A 239 -9.94 -11.09 19.95
C LYS A 239 -9.86 -12.18 21.03
N ILE A 240 -8.65 -12.54 21.47
CA ILE A 240 -8.44 -13.51 22.55
C ILE A 240 -8.87 -12.91 23.88
N GLU A 241 -8.50 -11.66 24.17
CA GLU A 241 -8.89 -10.95 25.39
C GLU A 241 -10.42 -10.86 25.52
N ARG A 242 -11.11 -10.41 24.46
CA ARG A 242 -12.58 -10.36 24.44
C ARG A 242 -13.23 -11.72 24.66
N LYS A 243 -12.67 -12.79 24.09
CA LYS A 243 -13.18 -14.16 24.31
C LYS A 243 -13.00 -14.63 25.75
N LYS A 244 -11.92 -14.23 26.42
CA LYS A 244 -11.71 -14.52 27.84
C LYS A 244 -12.70 -13.76 28.71
N GLU A 245 -12.93 -12.48 28.41
CA GLU A 245 -13.97 -11.67 29.08
C GLU A 245 -15.35 -12.30 28.91
N THR A 246 -15.76 -12.68 27.69
CA THR A 246 -17.08 -13.29 27.44
C THR A 246 -17.24 -14.71 28.00
N ASN A 247 -16.15 -15.46 28.17
CA ASN A 247 -16.21 -16.80 28.79
C ASN A 247 -16.13 -16.75 30.32
N LEU A 248 -15.75 -15.60 30.91
CA LEU A 248 -15.79 -15.36 32.35
C LEU A 248 -17.17 -14.86 32.81
N ASP A 249 -18.00 -14.35 31.89
CA ASP A 249 -19.40 -13.95 32.12
C ASP A 249 -20.37 -14.91 31.40
N SER A 250 -20.33 -16.21 31.76
CA SER A 250 -21.39 -17.15 31.37
C SER A 250 -22.52 -17.20 32.40
N ASP A 251 -23.00 -16.02 32.79
CA ASP A 251 -24.40 -15.75 33.14
C ASP A 251 -24.68 -14.35 32.56
N ASP A 252 -25.60 -14.29 31.58
CA ASP A 252 -26.11 -13.10 30.89
C ASP A 252 -25.25 -12.43 29.79
N ILE A 253 -25.61 -12.72 28.53
CA ILE A 253 -26.19 -11.76 27.56
C ILE A 253 -26.05 -12.32 26.13
N GLN A 254 -27.21 -12.69 25.56
CA GLN A 254 -27.43 -12.75 24.13
C GLN A 254 -27.40 -11.33 23.53
N GLU A 255 -27.04 -11.21 22.24
CA GLU A 255 -27.38 -10.07 21.38
C GLU A 255 -26.41 -8.87 21.31
N ILE A 256 -25.12 -9.06 20.99
CA ILE A 256 -24.33 -8.00 20.32
C ILE A 256 -23.34 -8.62 19.31
N THR A 257 -23.84 -9.07 18.17
CA THR A 257 -22.99 -9.51 17.06
C THR A 257 -23.56 -9.00 15.74
N LEU A 258 -23.06 -7.85 15.26
CA LEU A 258 -22.41 -7.74 13.94
C LEU A 258 -21.90 -6.32 13.59
N GLU A 259 -22.34 -5.24 14.24
CA GLU A 259 -22.05 -3.87 13.73
C GLU A 259 -20.69 -3.23 14.08
N ARG A 260 -19.87 -3.84 14.95
CA ARG A 260 -18.67 -3.13 15.50
C ARG A 260 -17.33 -3.42 14.83
N ARG A 261 -17.29 -4.14 13.71
CA ARG A 261 -16.01 -4.61 13.14
C ARG A 261 -15.17 -3.58 12.38
N HIS A 262 -15.70 -2.42 11.97
CA HIS A 262 -14.92 -1.43 11.22
C HIS A 262 -14.54 -0.14 11.96
N THR A 263 -14.98 0.10 13.21
CA THR A 263 -14.80 1.43 13.84
C THR A 263 -14.03 1.45 15.17
N THR A 264 -13.83 0.30 15.84
CA THR A 264 -13.24 0.32 17.20
C THR A 264 -11.71 0.42 17.27
N TRP A 265 -10.97 -0.03 16.25
CA TRP A 265 -9.49 0.08 16.24
C TRP A 265 -9.06 1.55 16.08
N ASN A 266 -9.68 2.27 15.14
CA ASN A 266 -9.46 3.71 14.94
C ASN A 266 -9.91 4.52 16.17
N LYS A 267 -11.14 4.34 16.68
CA LYS A 267 -11.66 5.20 17.76
C LYS A 267 -10.86 5.13 19.07
N ARG A 268 -10.25 3.99 19.44
CA ARG A 268 -9.51 3.85 20.71
C ARG A 268 -8.09 4.42 20.67
N LYS A 269 -7.33 4.22 19.57
CA LYS A 269 -5.98 4.82 19.41
C LYS A 269 -6.08 6.33 19.17
N ILE A 270 -7.08 6.77 18.40
CA ILE A 270 -7.38 8.18 18.13
C ILE A 270 -7.79 8.92 19.41
N ARG A 271 -8.71 8.37 20.23
CA ARG A 271 -9.08 9.00 21.52
C ARG A 271 -7.90 9.17 22.48
N LYS A 272 -6.98 8.20 22.55
CA LYS A 272 -5.79 8.30 23.41
C LYS A 272 -4.81 9.38 22.94
N LYS A 273 -4.56 9.52 21.62
CA LYS A 273 -3.72 10.61 21.09
C LYS A 273 -4.39 11.99 21.23
N PHE A 274 -5.71 12.08 21.02
CA PHE A 274 -6.45 13.36 21.12
C PHE A 274 -6.52 13.90 22.56
N ASN A 275 -6.74 13.03 23.55
CA ASN A 275 -6.72 13.44 24.95
C ASN A 275 -5.33 13.89 25.40
N LYS A 276 -4.25 13.36 24.82
CA LYS A 276 -2.87 13.74 25.16
C LYS A 276 -2.48 15.12 24.59
N LYS A 277 -2.96 15.48 23.39
CA LYS A 277 -2.78 16.82 22.79
C LYS A 277 -3.58 17.89 23.53
N LYS A 278 -4.86 17.62 23.85
CA LYS A 278 -5.71 18.55 24.63
C LYS A 278 -5.17 18.87 26.03
N THR A 279 -4.50 17.93 26.69
CA THR A 279 -3.87 18.19 27.99
C THR A 279 -2.58 19.01 27.89
N ALA A 280 -1.91 19.01 26.74
CA ALA A 280 -0.70 19.80 26.51
C ALA A 280 -1.02 21.27 26.21
N ASP A 281 -2.12 21.54 25.50
CA ASP A 281 -2.53 22.91 25.12
C ASP A 281 -3.26 23.67 26.25
N VAL A 282 -3.51 23.05 27.41
CA VAL A 282 -4.18 23.67 28.58
C VAL A 282 -3.18 24.04 29.69
N GLN A 283 -1.88 23.81 29.48
CA GLN A 283 -0.81 24.12 30.45
C GLN A 283 0.14 25.26 30.02
N VAL A 284 -0.30 26.15 29.14
CA VAL A 284 0.42 27.39 28.77
C VAL A 284 -0.42 28.61 29.12
#